data_AF-A0A3B9GSI7-F1
#
_entry.id   AF-A0A3B9GSI7-F1
#
_cell.length_a   1.000
_cell.length_b   1.000
_cell.length_c   1.000
_cell.angle_alpha   90.00
_cell.angle_beta   90.00
_cell.angle_gamma   90.00
#
_symmetry.space_group_name_H-M   'P 1'
#
loop_
_entity.id
_entity.type
_entity.pdbx_description
1 polymer ?
#
loop_
_entity_poly.entity_id
_entity_poly.type
_entity_poly.pdbx_seq_one_letter_code
_entity_poly.pdbx_strand_id
1 'polypeptide(L)'
;TLGLLKWYHLSGDKKALKAACRLMDYTMSQIGEGKAHIYDCGIYKGMASISILEPLMFLYNATKAQRYLDFAQWIVKDFEREGGPQLIAKADIPVYNRFPVPGNKWWSRDNGQKAYEMMSCYVGLLELSKVINRPDYVDIVEKVVRHIMDEEINLCGSGAANECWYNGNPRQTIPAYNMMETCVSFTWMQINERLLQMTGKPVYADNIEHTFMNALMAAMKDDASQIVKYTPLEGYRVEGEHQCGLHINCCNANGPRAFAMIPRMAYSLGDNHVLSVNFYAPSKADAVVDGNEVVIEQTTTYPQSGLITLSVNPTTEKQFTLALRIPSWSKQCTVKVNGIPQNNVTPGSYHNICRTWKQGDKVELELDMRTRLTELNHMIALQRGPVTLARDSRFNDGDVDECCYIVPDEDGCVNVTPIAAPESVWMAFQLETITGAYRDNVTKRTIHLCDFASAGNNWDKKVRYRVWLPKTLYAKHEPR
;
A
#
# COMPACT_ATOMS: atom_id res chain seq x y z
N THR A 1 21.99 10.01 -2.42
CA THR A 1 22.39 8.82 -3.22
C THR A 1 21.30 8.33 -4.16
N LEU A 2 20.10 7.96 -3.68
CA LEU A 2 19.03 7.41 -4.54
C LEU A 2 18.70 8.26 -5.78
N GLY A 3 18.52 9.58 -5.62
CA GLY A 3 18.25 10.48 -6.76
C GLY A 3 19.36 10.49 -7.81
N LEU A 4 20.63 10.52 -7.37
CA LEU A 4 21.80 10.46 -8.25
C LEU A 4 21.88 9.13 -9.01
N LEU A 5 21.60 8.01 -8.34
CA LEU A 5 21.61 6.69 -8.97
C LEU A 5 20.47 6.54 -9.98
N LYS A 6 19.26 7.00 -9.65
CA LYS A 6 18.14 7.02 -10.59
C LYS A 6 18.46 7.85 -11.82
N TRP A 7 19.02 9.05 -11.64
CA TRP A 7 19.46 9.88 -12.76
C TRP A 7 20.52 9.19 -13.61
N TYR A 8 21.51 8.54 -13.00
CA TYR A 8 22.51 7.76 -13.71
C TYR A 8 21.88 6.63 -14.55
N HIS A 9 20.92 5.87 -14.00
CA HIS A 9 20.24 4.81 -14.73
C HIS A 9 19.42 5.31 -15.92
N LEU A 10 18.82 6.50 -15.81
CA LEU A 10 18.01 7.10 -16.88
C LEU A 10 18.86 7.78 -17.96
N SER A 11 19.93 8.48 -17.57
CA SER A 11 20.69 9.36 -18.48
C SER A 11 22.05 8.79 -18.91
N GLY A 12 22.58 7.79 -18.20
CA GLY A 12 23.96 7.34 -18.34
C GLY A 12 25.01 8.31 -17.78
N ASP A 13 24.62 9.39 -17.08
CA ASP A 13 25.55 10.39 -16.56
C ASP A 13 26.47 9.85 -15.47
N LYS A 14 27.70 9.50 -15.88
CA LYS A 14 28.74 8.97 -14.99
C LYS A 14 29.16 9.97 -13.90
N LYS A 15 28.92 11.28 -14.05
CA LYS A 15 29.21 12.26 -12.99
C LYS A 15 28.28 12.07 -11.80
N ALA A 16 27.01 11.75 -12.04
CA ALA A 16 26.05 11.45 -10.98
C ALA A 16 26.42 10.17 -10.21
N LEU A 17 26.81 9.11 -10.93
CA LEU A 17 27.32 7.89 -10.29
C LEU A 17 28.59 8.16 -9.47
N LYS A 18 29.53 8.95 -10.00
CA LYS A 18 30.75 9.33 -9.29
C LYS A 18 30.46 10.16 -8.03
N ALA A 19 29.49 11.07 -8.09
CA ALA A 19 29.05 11.82 -6.92
C ALA A 19 28.41 10.91 -5.86
N ALA A 20 27.58 9.95 -6.28
CA ALA A 20 27.00 8.94 -5.39
C ALA A 20 28.08 8.09 -4.70
N CYS A 21 29.10 7.65 -5.45
CA CYS A 21 30.26 6.92 -4.91
C CYS A 21 30.98 7.77 -3.86
N ARG A 22 31.34 9.01 -4.18
CA ARG A 22 32.07 9.90 -3.25
C ARG A 22 31.33 10.14 -1.95
N LEU A 23 30.00 10.31 -2.02
CA LEU A 23 29.17 10.47 -0.83
C LEU A 23 29.22 9.22 0.05
N MET A 24 29.08 8.03 -0.54
CA MET A 24 29.14 6.78 0.22
C MET A 24 30.55 6.48 0.76
N ASP A 25 31.58 6.73 -0.04
CA ASP A 25 32.98 6.56 0.37
C ASP A 25 33.31 7.47 1.57
N TYR A 26 32.79 8.70 1.59
CA TYR A 26 32.91 9.59 2.76
C TYR A 26 32.15 9.03 3.98
N THR A 27 30.92 8.56 3.81
CA THR A 27 30.17 7.92 4.90
C THR A 27 30.94 6.72 5.49
N MET A 28 31.49 5.86 4.64
CA MET A 28 32.31 4.71 5.03
C MET A 28 33.65 5.11 5.68
N SER A 29 34.11 6.35 5.49
CA SER A 29 35.29 6.85 6.19
C SER A 29 34.99 7.21 7.65
N GLN A 30 33.72 7.51 7.98
CA GLN A 30 33.28 7.91 9.32
C GLN A 30 32.67 6.76 10.14
N ILE A 31 32.02 5.81 9.47
CA ILE A 31 31.24 4.73 10.07
C ILE A 31 31.76 3.39 9.54
N GLY A 32 31.87 2.36 10.39
CA GLY A 32 32.39 1.05 10.00
C GLY A 32 33.16 0.34 11.10
N GLU A 33 33.82 -0.76 10.76
CA GLU A 33 34.68 -1.52 11.68
C GLU A 33 35.82 -0.64 12.22
N GLY A 34 35.98 -0.61 13.55
CA GLY A 34 36.94 0.26 14.24
C GLY A 34 36.60 1.75 14.24
N LYS A 35 35.38 2.12 13.83
CA LYS A 35 34.87 3.50 13.77
C LYS A 35 33.54 3.62 14.53
N ALA A 36 32.77 4.68 14.28
CA ALA A 36 31.43 4.82 14.84
C ALA A 36 30.50 3.68 14.36
N HIS A 37 29.64 3.22 15.27
CA HIS A 37 28.56 2.28 14.95
C HIS A 37 27.43 3.00 14.22
N ILE A 38 26.78 2.32 13.27
CA ILE A 38 25.72 2.96 12.49
C ILE A 38 24.46 3.17 13.32
N TYR A 39 24.19 2.30 14.31
CA TYR A 39 23.04 2.44 15.19
C TYR A 39 23.23 3.52 16.29
N ASP A 40 24.46 4.00 16.49
CA ASP A 40 24.75 5.20 17.30
C ASP A 40 24.52 6.49 16.50
N CYS A 41 24.45 6.40 15.18
CA CYS A 41 24.19 7.54 14.31
C CYS A 41 22.67 7.75 14.21
N GLY A 42 22.16 8.84 14.78
CA GLY A 42 20.78 9.27 14.63
C GLY A 42 19.81 8.85 15.73
N ILE A 43 18.52 8.89 15.39
CA ILE A 43 17.39 8.62 16.29
C ILE A 43 16.75 7.28 15.98
N TYR A 44 15.75 6.90 16.77
CA TYR A 44 14.98 5.67 16.63
C TYR A 44 15.80 4.38 16.55
N LYS A 45 16.66 4.17 17.54
CA LYS A 45 17.65 3.08 17.58
C LYS A 45 18.57 3.03 16.35
N GLY A 46 18.75 4.18 15.69
CA GLY A 46 19.60 4.33 14.51
C GLY A 46 18.98 3.85 13.20
N MET A 47 17.70 3.48 13.17
CA MET A 47 17.01 3.04 11.95
C MET A 47 17.05 4.11 10.85
N ALA A 48 16.95 5.39 11.22
CA ALA A 48 17.14 6.51 10.30
C ALA A 48 18.46 6.41 9.52
N SER A 49 19.57 6.07 10.19
CA SER A 49 20.87 5.93 9.53
C SER A 49 21.05 4.60 8.83
N ILE A 50 20.46 3.51 9.33
CA ILE A 50 20.51 2.19 8.70
C ILE A 50 19.76 2.17 7.35
N SER A 51 18.78 3.06 7.14
CA SER A 51 18.03 3.21 5.89
C SER A 51 18.91 3.42 4.63
N ILE A 52 20.20 3.74 4.79
CA ILE A 52 21.15 3.84 3.68
C ILE A 52 21.47 2.49 3.01
N LEU A 53 21.02 1.36 3.58
CA LEU A 53 21.28 0.03 3.04
C LEU A 53 20.71 -0.17 1.62
N GLU A 54 19.50 0.31 1.32
CA GLU A 54 18.93 0.25 -0.04
C GLU A 54 19.81 1.02 -1.05
N PRO A 55 20.10 2.33 -0.87
CA PRO A 55 20.96 3.04 -1.81
C PRO A 55 22.37 2.47 -1.92
N LEU A 56 22.91 1.85 -0.87
CA LEU A 56 24.19 1.15 -0.91
C LEU A 56 24.14 -0.06 -1.84
N MET A 57 23.03 -0.81 -1.84
CA MET A 57 22.86 -1.96 -2.72
C MET A 57 22.64 -1.57 -4.18
N PHE A 58 21.95 -0.46 -4.44
CA PHE A 58 21.89 0.10 -5.79
C PHE A 58 23.27 0.58 -6.25
N LEU A 59 24.05 1.21 -5.38
CA LEU A 59 25.41 1.65 -5.68
C LEU A 59 26.34 0.46 -5.98
N TYR A 60 26.27 -0.62 -5.18
CA TYR A 60 26.96 -1.87 -5.48
C TYR A 60 26.53 -2.44 -6.82
N ASN A 61 25.23 -2.51 -7.12
CA ASN A 61 24.77 -3.06 -8.40
C ASN A 61 25.24 -2.25 -9.61
N ALA A 62 25.35 -0.92 -9.48
CA ALA A 62 25.86 -0.04 -10.53
C ALA A 62 27.38 -0.11 -10.74
N THR A 63 28.15 -0.48 -9.70
CA THR A 63 29.63 -0.40 -9.71
C THR A 63 30.34 -1.74 -9.62
N LYS A 64 29.67 -2.75 -9.05
CA LYS A 64 30.20 -4.04 -8.60
C LYS A 64 31.44 -3.93 -7.70
N ALA A 65 31.60 -2.81 -7.00
CA ALA A 65 32.73 -2.60 -6.10
C ALA A 65 32.50 -3.31 -4.75
N GLN A 66 33.31 -4.33 -4.47
CA GLN A 66 33.18 -5.22 -3.30
C GLN A 66 33.09 -4.47 -1.96
N ARG A 67 33.81 -3.35 -1.80
CA ARG A 67 33.78 -2.53 -0.58
C ARG A 67 32.37 -2.11 -0.15
N TYR A 68 31.47 -1.87 -1.11
CA TYR A 68 30.09 -1.49 -0.80
C TYR A 68 29.28 -2.67 -0.30
N LEU A 69 29.54 -3.88 -0.82
CA LEU A 69 28.91 -5.10 -0.36
C LEU A 69 29.43 -5.50 1.03
N ASP A 70 30.73 -5.35 1.28
CA ASP A 70 31.33 -5.60 2.61
C ASP A 70 30.73 -4.65 3.65
N PHE A 71 30.57 -3.37 3.29
CA PHE A 71 29.92 -2.38 4.16
C PHE A 71 28.44 -2.69 4.39
N ALA A 72 27.70 -3.16 3.37
CA ALA A 72 26.29 -3.55 3.52
C ALA A 72 26.13 -4.72 4.51
N GLN A 73 27.00 -5.73 4.41
CA GLN A 73 27.02 -6.85 5.35
C GLN A 73 27.43 -6.39 6.76
N TRP A 74 28.38 -5.45 6.86
CA TRP A 74 28.74 -4.85 8.14
C TRP A 74 27.55 -4.09 8.77
N ILE A 75 26.78 -3.31 8.00
CA ILE A 75 25.58 -2.62 8.52
C ILE A 75 24.61 -3.62 9.16
N VAL A 76 24.34 -4.75 8.48
CA VAL A 76 23.45 -5.80 9.02
C VAL A 76 24.00 -6.40 10.30
N LYS A 77 25.29 -6.74 10.32
CA LYS A 77 25.95 -7.24 11.54
C LYS A 77 25.89 -6.22 12.68
N ASP A 78 26.05 -4.94 12.37
CA ASP A 78 26.12 -3.87 13.36
C ASP A 78 24.75 -3.55 13.97
N PHE A 79 23.67 -3.54 13.19
CA PHE A 79 22.34 -3.27 13.75
C PHE A 79 21.74 -4.45 14.54
N GLU A 80 22.28 -5.66 14.38
CA GLU A 80 21.94 -6.83 15.19
C GLU A 80 22.70 -6.91 16.53
N ARG A 81 23.61 -5.98 16.81
CA ARG A 81 24.31 -5.90 18.10
C ARG A 81 23.35 -5.57 19.24
N GLU A 82 23.78 -5.92 20.45
CA GLU A 82 23.12 -5.49 21.69
C GLU A 82 23.02 -3.95 21.73
N GLY A 83 21.83 -3.44 22.03
CA GLY A 83 21.52 -2.01 22.01
C GLY A 83 21.14 -1.44 20.64
N GLY A 84 21.39 -2.17 19.55
CA GLY A 84 20.86 -1.90 18.22
C GLY A 84 19.37 -2.23 18.09
N PRO A 85 18.77 -2.00 16.91
CA PRO A 85 17.35 -2.30 16.69
C PRO A 85 17.05 -3.80 16.66
N GLN A 86 18.02 -4.66 16.30
CA GLN A 86 17.88 -6.13 16.27
C GLN A 86 16.67 -6.59 15.44
N LEU A 87 16.54 -6.04 14.23
CA LEU A 87 15.40 -6.23 13.34
C LEU A 87 15.25 -7.68 12.83
N ILE A 88 16.34 -8.44 12.70
CA ILE A 88 16.30 -9.84 12.31
C ILE A 88 15.96 -10.70 13.52
N ALA A 89 16.67 -10.55 14.65
CA ALA A 89 16.42 -11.34 15.84
C ALA A 89 15.01 -11.14 16.43
N LYS A 90 14.39 -9.97 16.22
CA LYS A 90 13.03 -9.66 16.69
C LYS A 90 11.93 -9.92 15.65
N ALA A 91 12.23 -10.60 14.55
CA ALA A 91 11.29 -10.79 13.45
C ALA A 91 9.97 -11.48 13.87
N ASP A 92 10.05 -12.41 14.83
CA ASP A 92 8.89 -13.14 15.38
C ASP A 92 8.12 -12.36 16.48
N ILE A 93 8.51 -11.11 16.74
CA ILE A 93 7.83 -10.24 17.71
C ILE A 93 7.01 -9.20 16.92
N PRO A 94 5.72 -9.01 17.27
CA PRO A 94 4.88 -7.89 16.81
C PRO A 94 5.64 -6.56 16.80
N VAL A 95 5.56 -5.78 15.71
CA VAL A 95 6.42 -4.60 15.54
C VAL A 95 6.27 -3.58 16.67
N TYR A 96 5.04 -3.39 17.18
CA TYR A 96 4.73 -2.56 18.35
C TYR A 96 5.34 -3.09 19.66
N ASN A 97 5.58 -4.39 19.79
CA ASN A 97 6.08 -4.99 21.04
C ASN A 97 7.61 -5.11 21.10
N ARG A 98 8.34 -4.68 20.05
CA ARG A 98 9.80 -4.87 19.95
C ARG A 98 10.64 -3.97 20.84
N PHE A 99 10.06 -2.85 21.26
CA PHE A 99 10.74 -1.82 22.01
C PHE A 99 9.82 -1.25 23.08
N PRO A 100 10.37 -0.91 24.26
CA PRO A 100 9.59 -0.17 25.24
C PRO A 100 9.12 1.17 24.65
N VAL A 101 7.93 1.60 25.06
CA VAL A 101 7.44 2.95 24.73
C VAL A 101 8.44 3.95 25.33
N PRO A 102 8.97 4.90 24.55
CA PRO A 102 9.87 5.91 25.10
C PRO A 102 9.14 6.71 26.16
N GLY A 103 9.84 7.13 27.22
CA GLY A 103 9.29 8.07 28.19
C GLY A 103 9.08 9.46 27.56
N ASN A 104 9.45 10.53 28.27
CA ASN A 104 9.08 11.90 27.88
C ASN A 104 9.75 12.44 26.59
N LYS A 105 10.55 11.64 25.86
CA LYS A 105 11.24 12.06 24.62
C LYS A 105 10.80 11.18 23.45
N TRP A 106 9.70 11.56 22.79
CA TRP A 106 9.15 10.82 21.65
C TRP A 106 10.11 10.76 20.45
N TRP A 107 10.68 11.90 20.07
CA TRP A 107 11.73 11.99 19.04
C TRP A 107 13.11 11.78 19.68
N SER A 108 13.48 10.52 19.86
CA SER A 108 14.73 10.17 20.53
C SER A 108 15.35 8.90 19.95
N ARG A 109 16.60 8.66 20.36
CA ARG A 109 17.30 7.40 20.05
C ARG A 109 16.62 6.19 20.69
N ASP A 110 15.93 6.34 21.82
CA ASP A 110 15.34 5.21 22.53
C ASP A 110 14.02 4.72 21.95
N ASN A 111 13.34 5.55 21.15
CA ASN A 111 12.09 5.17 20.50
C ASN A 111 12.33 4.20 19.32
N GLY A 112 12.16 2.90 19.51
CA GLY A 112 12.34 1.94 18.40
C GLY A 112 11.10 1.75 17.50
N GLN A 113 10.04 2.54 17.65
CA GLN A 113 8.73 2.27 17.03
C GLN A 113 8.54 2.92 15.65
N LYS A 114 9.56 3.58 15.10
CA LYS A 114 9.45 4.38 13.89
C LYS A 114 9.09 3.56 12.66
N ALA A 115 7.88 3.75 12.13
CA ALA A 115 7.28 2.82 11.18
C ALA A 115 7.99 2.80 9.82
N TYR A 116 8.08 3.97 9.16
CA TYR A 116 8.66 4.03 7.81
C TYR A 116 10.17 3.71 7.80
N GLU A 117 10.91 4.11 8.84
CA GLU A 117 12.36 3.85 8.94
C GLU A 117 12.62 2.36 9.17
N MET A 118 11.83 1.71 10.02
CA MET A 118 11.92 0.27 10.24
C MET A 118 11.66 -0.49 8.93
N MET A 119 10.59 -0.16 8.20
CA MET A 119 10.32 -0.77 6.89
C MET A 119 11.44 -0.49 5.87
N SER A 120 12.00 0.72 5.87
CA SER A 120 13.10 1.09 4.96
C SER A 120 14.36 0.25 5.22
N CYS A 121 14.65 -0.11 6.48
CA CYS A 121 15.74 -1.02 6.81
C CYS A 121 15.50 -2.42 6.19
N TYR A 122 14.26 -2.93 6.26
CA TYR A 122 13.90 -4.21 5.65
C TYR A 122 13.90 -4.18 4.11
N VAL A 123 13.52 -3.06 3.49
CA VAL A 123 13.70 -2.86 2.04
C VAL A 123 15.18 -3.00 1.66
N GLY A 124 16.08 -2.37 2.41
CA GLY A 124 17.52 -2.54 2.23
C GLY A 124 17.99 -3.98 2.44
N LEU A 125 17.44 -4.69 3.43
CA LEU A 125 17.76 -6.09 3.71
C LEU A 125 17.36 -7.02 2.56
N LEU A 126 16.18 -6.79 1.97
CA LEU A 126 15.73 -7.52 0.77
C LEU A 126 16.63 -7.27 -0.44
N GLU A 127 17.10 -6.04 -0.65
CA GLU A 127 18.07 -5.75 -1.71
C GLU A 127 19.42 -6.44 -1.50
N LEU A 128 19.90 -6.49 -0.25
CA LEU A 128 21.10 -7.26 0.09
C LEU A 128 20.89 -8.75 -0.14
N SER A 129 19.74 -9.29 0.28
CA SER A 129 19.37 -10.71 0.11
C SER A 129 19.52 -11.18 -1.34
N LYS A 130 19.11 -10.36 -2.32
CA LYS A 130 19.26 -10.65 -3.76
C LYS A 130 20.73 -10.83 -4.17
N VAL A 131 21.62 -10.03 -3.57
CA VAL A 131 23.05 -10.00 -3.93
C VAL A 131 23.82 -11.15 -3.29
N ILE A 132 23.56 -11.46 -2.02
CA ILE A 132 24.30 -12.49 -1.27
C ILE A 132 23.60 -13.86 -1.24
N ASN A 133 22.48 -13.99 -1.96
CA ASN A 133 21.67 -15.21 -2.05
C ASN A 133 21.28 -15.78 -0.67
N ARG A 134 20.65 -14.94 0.16
CA ARG A 134 20.17 -15.29 1.52
C ARG A 134 18.64 -15.37 1.58
N PRO A 135 18.02 -16.44 1.05
CA PRO A 135 16.55 -16.53 0.99
C PRO A 135 15.88 -16.46 2.36
N ASP A 136 16.58 -16.83 3.43
CA ASP A 136 16.09 -16.69 4.80
C ASP A 136 15.82 -15.22 5.20
N TYR A 137 16.52 -14.24 4.61
CA TYR A 137 16.18 -12.82 4.81
C TYR A 137 14.83 -12.46 4.21
N VAL A 138 14.41 -13.13 3.13
CA VAL A 138 13.07 -12.97 2.56
C VAL A 138 12.05 -13.52 3.55
N ASP A 139 12.24 -14.74 4.05
CA ASP A 139 11.35 -15.38 5.03
C ASP A 139 11.20 -14.53 6.31
N ILE A 140 12.31 -13.97 6.81
CA ILE A 140 12.33 -13.04 7.94
C ILE A 140 11.45 -11.82 7.66
N VAL A 141 11.59 -11.20 6.49
CA VAL A 141 10.82 -10.01 6.13
C VAL A 141 9.36 -10.35 5.88
N GLU A 142 9.03 -11.52 5.31
CA GLU A 142 7.65 -11.99 5.19
C GLU A 142 6.96 -12.13 6.54
N LYS A 143 7.65 -12.65 7.57
CA LYS A 143 7.14 -12.70 8.95
C LYS A 143 6.86 -11.31 9.50
N VAL A 144 7.79 -10.37 9.33
CA VAL A 144 7.63 -8.98 9.78
C VAL A 144 6.44 -8.33 9.08
N VAL A 145 6.33 -8.50 7.76
CA VAL A 145 5.23 -7.95 6.96
C VAL A 145 3.89 -8.54 7.40
N ARG A 146 3.84 -9.82 7.77
CA ARG A 146 2.64 -10.42 8.37
C ARG A 146 2.24 -9.73 9.69
N HIS A 147 3.18 -9.52 10.61
CA HIS A 147 2.89 -8.75 11.83
C HIS A 147 2.35 -7.35 11.52
N ILE A 148 2.96 -6.63 10.56
CA ILE A 148 2.48 -5.31 10.13
C ILE A 148 1.05 -5.40 9.59
N MET A 149 0.74 -6.37 8.71
CA MET A 149 -0.61 -6.57 8.17
C MET A 149 -1.64 -6.83 9.26
N ASP A 150 -1.33 -7.75 10.17
CA ASP A 150 -2.29 -8.27 11.15
C ASP A 150 -2.52 -7.28 12.31
N GLU A 151 -1.50 -6.48 12.67
CA GLU A 151 -1.50 -5.69 13.91
C GLU A 151 -1.51 -4.18 13.68
N GLU A 152 -1.06 -3.68 12.53
CA GLU A 152 -0.85 -2.25 12.30
C GLU A 152 -1.66 -1.65 11.16
N ILE A 153 -1.80 -2.37 10.03
CA ILE A 153 -2.48 -1.86 8.85
C ILE A 153 -3.98 -1.81 9.08
N ASN A 154 -4.57 -0.63 8.94
CA ASN A 154 -6.01 -0.39 9.04
C ASN A 154 -6.74 -0.69 7.73
N LEU A 155 -8.07 -0.55 7.74
CA LEU A 155 -8.93 -0.86 6.61
C LEU A 155 -8.67 -0.01 5.36
N CYS A 156 -7.90 1.07 5.44
CA CYS A 156 -7.52 1.92 4.31
C CYS A 156 -6.11 1.62 3.79
N GLY A 157 -5.48 0.53 4.23
CA GLY A 157 -4.18 0.09 3.71
C GLY A 157 -3.00 0.92 4.20
N SER A 158 -3.11 1.57 5.36
CA SER A 158 -1.98 2.25 6.00
C SER A 158 -2.03 2.03 7.51
N GLY A 159 -1.01 2.47 8.23
CA GLY A 159 -0.90 2.27 9.67
C GLY A 159 -0.12 3.40 10.32
N ALA A 160 0.31 3.14 11.56
CA ALA A 160 1.04 4.08 12.41
C ALA A 160 0.25 5.33 12.85
N ALA A 161 0.64 5.85 14.01
CA ALA A 161 0.18 7.12 14.55
C ALA A 161 1.40 7.88 15.09
N ASN A 162 1.48 9.18 14.85
CA ASN A 162 2.70 9.97 15.10
C ASN A 162 3.96 9.29 14.53
N GLU A 163 3.82 8.77 13.30
CA GLU A 163 4.90 8.14 12.53
C GLU A 163 5.42 6.80 13.14
N CYS A 164 4.78 6.28 14.19
CA CYS A 164 5.21 5.09 14.93
C CYS A 164 4.14 3.98 15.00
N TRP A 165 4.60 2.73 15.09
CA TRP A 165 3.74 1.57 15.37
C TRP A 165 3.07 1.71 16.73
N TYR A 166 1.79 1.34 16.79
CA TYR A 166 0.96 1.55 17.97
C TYR A 166 -0.10 0.47 18.15
N ASN A 167 0.05 -0.69 17.48
CA ASN A 167 -0.95 -1.74 17.36
C ASN A 167 -2.28 -1.16 16.84
N GLY A 168 -2.18 -0.56 15.66
CA GLY A 168 -3.21 0.27 15.05
C GLY A 168 -4.42 -0.49 14.51
N ASN A 169 -4.26 -1.71 14.00
CA ASN A 169 -5.36 -2.48 13.41
C ASN A 169 -6.55 -2.68 14.39
N PRO A 170 -6.36 -3.20 15.62
CA PRO A 170 -7.48 -3.35 16.56
C PRO A 170 -8.02 -2.01 17.11
N ARG A 171 -7.28 -0.91 16.91
CA ARG A 171 -7.59 0.43 17.45
C ARG A 171 -8.08 1.43 16.40
N GLN A 172 -8.25 1.00 15.15
CA GLN A 172 -8.54 1.90 14.03
C GLN A 172 -9.89 2.65 14.12
N THR A 173 -10.79 2.24 15.02
CA THR A 173 -12.05 2.94 15.33
C THR A 173 -11.90 4.02 16.41
N ILE A 174 -10.74 4.09 17.07
CA ILE A 174 -10.43 5.06 18.12
C ILE A 174 -9.65 6.20 17.46
N PRO A 175 -10.10 7.46 17.56
CA PRO A 175 -9.35 8.59 17.03
C PRO A 175 -7.95 8.66 17.63
N ALA A 176 -6.92 8.60 16.78
CA ALA A 176 -5.54 8.84 17.16
C ALA A 176 -5.00 10.06 16.43
N TYR A 177 -4.14 10.83 17.11
CA TYR A 177 -3.46 11.96 16.47
C TYR A 177 -2.53 11.46 15.38
N ASN A 178 -2.50 12.18 14.26
CA ASN A 178 -1.46 12.02 13.23
C ASN A 178 -1.38 10.58 12.68
N MET A 179 -2.54 10.00 12.30
CA MET A 179 -2.64 8.67 11.70
C MET A 179 -2.25 8.67 10.23
N MET A 180 -1.78 7.51 9.75
CA MET A 180 -1.56 7.23 8.32
C MET A 180 -0.65 8.27 7.65
N GLU A 181 0.60 8.35 8.13
CA GLU A 181 1.60 9.18 7.48
C GLU A 181 1.83 8.70 6.04
N THR A 182 1.90 9.61 5.06
CA THR A 182 2.11 9.22 3.65
C THR A 182 3.44 8.49 3.43
N CYS A 183 4.49 8.84 4.18
CA CYS A 183 5.76 8.09 4.14
C CYS A 183 5.62 6.63 4.61
N VAL A 184 4.73 6.35 5.56
CA VAL A 184 4.42 4.99 6.02
C VAL A 184 3.68 4.23 4.92
N SER A 185 2.65 4.82 4.31
CA SER A 185 1.94 4.22 3.17
C SER A 185 2.89 3.91 2.01
N PHE A 186 3.81 4.82 1.68
CA PHE A 186 4.79 4.64 0.62
C PHE A 186 5.78 3.52 0.91
N THR A 187 6.37 3.48 2.10
CA THR A 187 7.34 2.44 2.48
C THR A 187 6.67 1.08 2.64
N TRP A 188 5.41 1.05 3.05
CA TRP A 188 4.56 -0.13 3.00
C TRP A 188 4.37 -0.63 1.56
N MET A 189 4.07 0.23 0.60
CA MET A 189 4.02 -0.16 -0.81
C MET A 189 5.38 -0.65 -1.33
N GLN A 190 6.49 -0.05 -0.91
CA GLN A 190 7.83 -0.48 -1.33
C GLN A 190 8.21 -1.88 -0.84
N ILE A 191 7.97 -2.18 0.44
CA ILE A 191 8.32 -3.49 0.98
C ILE A 191 7.47 -4.58 0.33
N ASN A 192 6.18 -4.31 0.09
CA ASN A 192 5.31 -5.20 -0.68
C ASN A 192 5.77 -5.34 -2.15
N GLU A 193 6.24 -4.27 -2.81
CA GLU A 193 6.80 -4.37 -4.16
C GLU A 193 7.98 -5.35 -4.21
N ARG A 194 8.90 -5.24 -3.24
CA ARG A 194 10.07 -6.12 -3.19
C ARG A 194 9.67 -7.57 -2.95
N LEU A 195 8.76 -7.81 -2.00
CA LEU A 195 8.27 -9.16 -1.75
C LEU A 195 7.48 -9.72 -2.94
N LEU A 196 6.67 -8.92 -3.62
CA LEU A 196 5.99 -9.32 -4.85
C LEU A 196 6.99 -9.79 -5.91
N GLN A 197 8.03 -9.00 -6.16
CA GLN A 197 9.09 -9.34 -7.13
C GLN A 197 9.85 -10.61 -6.75
N MET A 198 10.10 -10.82 -5.45
CA MET A 198 10.94 -11.93 -4.98
C MET A 198 10.19 -13.24 -4.76
N THR A 199 8.86 -13.17 -4.54
CA THR A 199 8.06 -14.35 -4.14
C THR A 199 6.94 -14.67 -5.12
N GLY A 200 6.55 -13.72 -5.97
CA GLY A 200 5.39 -13.85 -6.84
C GLY A 200 4.05 -13.99 -6.09
N LYS A 201 3.99 -13.74 -4.78
CA LYS A 201 2.76 -13.92 -3.99
C LYS A 201 1.78 -12.75 -4.22
N PRO A 202 0.52 -13.01 -4.61
CA PRO A 202 -0.44 -11.97 -4.98
C PRO A 202 -0.90 -11.10 -3.80
N VAL A 203 -0.77 -11.58 -2.56
CA VAL A 203 -1.10 -10.81 -1.35
C VAL A 203 -0.35 -9.47 -1.30
N TYR A 204 0.88 -9.43 -1.83
CA TYR A 204 1.67 -8.21 -1.86
C TYR A 204 1.15 -7.21 -2.91
N ALA A 205 0.63 -7.70 -4.04
CA ALA A 205 -0.08 -6.87 -5.00
C ALA A 205 -1.43 -6.38 -4.43
N ASP A 206 -2.17 -7.23 -3.69
CA ASP A 206 -3.40 -6.83 -2.99
C ASP A 206 -3.11 -5.69 -1.99
N ASN A 207 -2.06 -5.80 -1.19
CA ASN A 207 -1.64 -4.76 -0.25
C ASN A 207 -1.30 -3.44 -0.94
N ILE A 208 -0.59 -3.49 -2.08
CA ILE A 208 -0.25 -2.31 -2.87
C ILE A 208 -1.52 -1.66 -3.45
N GLU A 209 -2.39 -2.44 -4.10
CA GLU A 209 -3.65 -1.95 -4.66
C GLU A 209 -4.52 -1.31 -3.58
N HIS A 210 -4.66 -1.99 -2.44
CA HIS A 210 -5.47 -1.51 -1.32
C HIS A 210 -4.93 -0.20 -0.74
N THR A 211 -3.61 -0.08 -0.56
CA THR A 211 -2.96 1.16 -0.11
C THR A 211 -3.12 2.28 -1.14
N PHE A 212 -2.95 1.94 -2.42
CA PHE A 212 -3.03 2.89 -3.53
C PHE A 212 -4.43 3.51 -3.63
N MET A 213 -5.46 2.66 -3.72
CA MET A 213 -6.85 3.07 -3.91
C MET A 213 -7.44 3.82 -2.72
N ASN A 214 -6.83 3.69 -1.54
CA ASN A 214 -7.29 4.31 -0.31
C ASN A 214 -6.28 5.32 0.22
N ALA A 215 -5.39 4.92 1.12
CA ALA A 215 -4.50 5.84 1.84
C ALA A 215 -3.69 6.78 0.94
N LEU A 216 -3.15 6.29 -0.19
CA LEU A 216 -2.32 7.12 -1.06
C LEU A 216 -3.16 8.10 -1.88
N MET A 217 -4.22 7.65 -2.55
CA MET A 217 -5.13 8.54 -3.28
C MET A 217 -5.78 9.56 -2.35
N ALA A 218 -6.15 9.16 -1.12
CA ALA A 218 -6.66 10.06 -0.08
C ALA A 218 -5.62 11.07 0.42
N ALA A 219 -4.33 10.82 0.23
CA ALA A 219 -3.30 11.79 0.58
C ALA A 219 -3.23 12.96 -0.40
N MET A 220 -3.74 12.80 -1.62
CA MET A 220 -3.69 13.82 -2.67
C MET A 220 -4.87 14.78 -2.57
N LYS A 221 -4.59 16.07 -2.79
CA LYS A 221 -5.63 17.07 -3.02
C LYS A 221 -6.34 16.79 -4.35
N ASP A 222 -7.62 17.14 -4.46
CA ASP A 222 -8.43 16.95 -5.68
C ASP A 222 -7.79 17.50 -6.97
N ASP A 223 -7.09 18.63 -6.87
CA ASP A 223 -6.35 19.26 -7.96
C ASP A 223 -4.90 18.77 -8.13
N ALA A 224 -4.49 17.75 -7.36
CA ALA A 224 -3.14 17.18 -7.32
C ALA A 224 -2.01 18.18 -7.00
N SER A 225 -2.33 19.38 -6.52
CA SER A 225 -1.32 20.41 -6.21
C SER A 225 -0.50 20.10 -4.95
N GLN A 226 -1.03 19.24 -4.06
CA GLN A 226 -0.47 18.98 -2.75
C GLN A 226 -0.70 17.53 -2.28
N ILE A 227 0.15 17.10 -1.35
CA ILE A 227 0.09 15.82 -0.64
C ILE A 227 0.05 16.10 0.87
N VAL A 228 -0.91 15.52 1.59
CA VAL A 228 -0.99 15.65 3.05
C VAL A 228 0.16 14.92 3.74
N LYS A 229 0.49 15.30 4.97
CA LYS A 229 1.36 14.48 5.83
C LYS A 229 0.60 13.27 6.39
N TYR A 230 -0.59 13.51 6.91
CA TYR A 230 -1.43 12.52 7.62
C TYR A 230 -2.83 12.46 7.01
N THR A 231 -3.39 11.25 6.94
CA THR A 231 -4.72 11.00 6.37
C THR A 231 -5.62 10.35 7.43
N PRO A 232 -6.30 11.12 8.29
CA PRO A 232 -7.14 10.53 9.32
C PRO A 232 -8.35 9.80 8.72
N LEU A 233 -8.96 8.90 9.50
CA LEU A 233 -10.16 8.15 9.10
C LEU A 233 -11.47 8.91 9.35
N GLU A 234 -11.37 10.09 9.96
CA GLU A 234 -12.47 11.02 10.15
C GLU A 234 -11.98 12.48 10.17
N GLY A 235 -12.92 13.40 10.08
CA GLY A 235 -12.67 14.82 10.22
C GLY A 235 -12.46 15.51 8.88
N TYR A 236 -11.30 16.14 8.70
CA TYR A 236 -10.98 16.93 7.52
C TYR A 236 -9.50 16.74 7.16
N ARG A 237 -9.13 17.12 5.93
CA ARG A 237 -7.75 17.04 5.46
C ARG A 237 -7.03 18.38 5.64
N VAL A 238 -5.73 18.31 5.91
CA VAL A 238 -4.87 19.49 6.05
C VAL A 238 -3.55 19.28 5.34
N GLU A 239 -3.00 20.38 4.83
CA GLU A 239 -1.64 20.40 4.30
C GLU A 239 -0.63 19.99 5.38
N GLY A 240 0.43 19.32 4.95
CA GLY A 240 1.55 19.00 5.84
C GLY A 240 2.32 20.25 6.27
N GLU A 241 3.07 20.13 7.37
CA GLU A 241 3.95 21.20 7.85
C GLU A 241 5.16 21.45 6.94
N HIS A 242 5.72 22.66 7.00
CA HIS A 242 7.01 22.98 6.38
C HIS A 242 8.15 22.28 7.14
N GLN A 243 9.18 21.85 6.41
CA GLN A 243 10.32 21.13 6.97
C GLN A 243 11.63 21.79 6.58
N CYS A 244 12.56 21.96 7.53
CA CYS A 244 13.90 22.53 7.29
C CYS A 244 13.88 23.89 6.56
N GLY A 245 12.88 24.74 6.83
CA GLY A 245 12.72 26.04 6.18
C GLY A 245 12.20 25.97 4.73
N LEU A 246 11.79 24.79 4.27
CA LEU A 246 11.21 24.57 2.95
C LEU A 246 9.71 24.26 3.08
N HIS A 247 8.94 24.70 2.09
CA HIS A 247 7.52 24.34 1.90
C HIS A 247 7.31 22.86 1.52
N ILE A 248 8.36 22.03 1.60
CA ILE A 248 8.35 20.62 1.21
C ILE A 248 8.78 19.80 2.42
N ASN A 249 7.93 18.86 2.84
CA ASN A 249 8.30 17.82 3.77
C ASN A 249 8.57 16.48 3.06
N CYS A 250 8.98 15.47 3.83
CA CYS A 250 9.23 14.13 3.29
C CYS A 250 8.02 13.50 2.58
N CYS A 251 6.79 13.77 3.01
CA CYS A 251 5.56 13.27 2.38
C CYS A 251 5.32 13.92 1.02
N ASN A 252 5.54 15.23 0.88
CA ASN A 252 5.49 15.91 -0.43
C ASN A 252 6.52 15.32 -1.42
N ALA A 253 7.67 14.85 -0.94
CA ALA A 253 8.71 14.25 -1.78
C ALA A 253 8.45 12.75 -2.08
N ASN A 254 7.89 11.99 -1.14
CA ASN A 254 7.66 10.55 -1.27
C ASN A 254 6.30 10.18 -1.87
N GLY A 255 5.25 10.96 -1.63
CA GLY A 255 3.91 10.74 -2.18
C GLY A 255 3.94 10.56 -3.71
N PRO A 256 4.48 11.51 -4.48
CA PRO A 256 4.58 11.37 -5.95
C PRO A 256 5.39 10.15 -6.40
N ARG A 257 6.42 9.76 -5.63
CA ARG A 257 7.19 8.54 -5.91
C ARG A 257 6.32 7.29 -5.76
N ALA A 258 5.39 7.26 -4.81
CA ALA A 258 4.46 6.16 -4.60
C ALA A 258 3.51 6.00 -5.80
N PHE A 259 2.94 7.10 -6.30
CA PHE A 259 2.11 7.10 -7.51
C PHE A 259 2.89 6.56 -8.72
N ALA A 260 4.12 7.01 -8.90
CA ALA A 260 4.99 6.58 -9.99
C ALA A 260 5.46 5.11 -9.89
N MET A 261 5.14 4.40 -8.80
CA MET A 261 5.41 2.96 -8.71
C MET A 261 4.42 2.15 -9.54
N ILE A 262 3.12 2.50 -9.53
CA ILE A 262 2.04 1.64 -10.05
C ILE A 262 2.25 1.18 -11.51
N PRO A 263 2.58 2.05 -12.48
CA PRO A 263 2.76 1.59 -13.86
C PRO A 263 3.85 0.53 -14.01
N ARG A 264 4.93 0.61 -13.22
CA ARG A 264 6.06 -0.33 -13.27
C ARG A 264 5.70 -1.74 -12.79
N MET A 265 4.70 -1.84 -11.91
CA MET A 265 4.29 -3.08 -11.25
C MET A 265 2.94 -3.59 -11.78
N ALA A 266 2.24 -2.84 -12.63
CA ALA A 266 0.98 -3.27 -13.24
C ALA A 266 1.12 -4.58 -14.02
N TYR A 267 2.28 -4.80 -14.63
CA TYR A 267 2.66 -6.03 -15.30
C TYR A 267 4.04 -6.48 -14.82
N SER A 268 4.28 -7.78 -14.79
CA SER A 268 5.62 -8.33 -14.52
C SER A 268 5.87 -9.57 -15.36
N LEU A 269 7.10 -9.71 -15.85
CA LEU A 269 7.57 -10.93 -16.48
C LEU A 269 8.38 -11.71 -15.46
N GLY A 270 7.83 -12.83 -14.97
CA GLY A 270 8.49 -13.71 -14.02
C GLY A 270 9.39 -14.73 -14.68
N ASP A 271 9.96 -15.62 -13.86
CA ASP A 271 10.69 -16.79 -14.33
C ASP A 271 9.80 -17.68 -15.21
N ASN A 272 10.42 -18.44 -16.12
CA ASN A 272 9.72 -19.28 -17.11
C ASN A 272 8.76 -18.52 -18.05
N HIS A 273 9.02 -17.22 -18.28
CA HIS A 273 8.27 -16.38 -19.22
C HIS A 273 6.77 -16.24 -18.88
N VAL A 274 6.43 -16.28 -17.59
CA VAL A 274 5.07 -16.01 -17.11
C VAL A 274 4.83 -14.50 -17.12
N LEU A 275 3.86 -14.05 -17.92
CA LEU A 275 3.45 -12.65 -17.97
C LEU A 275 2.29 -12.44 -16.99
N SER A 276 2.59 -11.81 -15.86
CA SER A 276 1.61 -11.52 -14.81
C SER A 276 0.98 -10.15 -15.01
N VAL A 277 -0.34 -10.09 -14.85
CA VAL A 277 -1.13 -8.87 -14.75
C VAL A 277 -1.48 -8.67 -13.28
N ASN A 278 -0.86 -7.66 -12.67
CA ASN A 278 -1.02 -7.37 -11.25
C ASN A 278 -2.11 -6.32 -11.03
N PHE A 279 -2.22 -5.28 -11.84
CA PHE A 279 -3.20 -4.21 -11.63
C PHE A 279 -4.13 -4.00 -12.81
N TYR A 280 -5.36 -3.62 -12.48
CA TYR A 280 -6.44 -3.44 -13.43
C TYR A 280 -6.75 -1.96 -13.60
N ALA A 281 -6.53 -1.46 -14.81
CA ALA A 281 -6.83 -0.09 -15.23
C ALA A 281 -6.77 -0.01 -16.75
N PRO A 282 -7.42 0.99 -17.39
CA PRO A 282 -7.17 1.31 -18.79
C PRO A 282 -5.67 1.46 -19.03
N SER A 283 -5.08 0.55 -19.80
CA SER A 283 -3.64 0.51 -19.96
C SER A 283 -3.23 -0.28 -21.20
N LYS A 284 -2.04 0.03 -21.71
CA LYS A 284 -1.36 -0.71 -22.77
C LYS A 284 0.07 -0.99 -22.31
N ALA A 285 0.52 -2.23 -22.51
CA ALA A 285 1.86 -2.64 -22.18
C ALA A 285 2.50 -3.42 -23.33
N ASP A 286 3.74 -3.06 -23.62
CA ASP A 286 4.61 -3.80 -24.54
C ASP A 286 5.51 -4.73 -23.70
N ALA A 287 5.46 -6.03 -23.98
CA ALA A 287 6.24 -7.05 -23.31
C ALA A 287 7.00 -7.91 -24.32
N VAL A 288 8.13 -8.48 -23.91
CA VAL A 288 8.86 -9.47 -24.70
C VAL A 288 8.81 -10.80 -23.96
N VAL A 289 8.01 -11.74 -24.47
CA VAL A 289 7.81 -13.06 -23.87
C VAL A 289 8.56 -14.10 -24.69
N ASP A 290 9.64 -14.64 -24.13
CA ASP A 290 10.53 -15.59 -24.80
C ASP A 290 10.97 -15.08 -26.19
N GLY A 291 11.38 -13.80 -26.26
CA GLY A 291 11.83 -13.16 -27.51
C GLY A 291 10.72 -12.76 -28.50
N ASN A 292 9.45 -13.04 -28.21
CA ASN A 292 8.32 -12.59 -29.02
C ASN A 292 7.72 -11.30 -28.42
N GLU A 293 7.52 -10.28 -29.23
CA GLU A 293 6.82 -9.07 -28.81
C GLU A 293 5.33 -9.37 -28.60
N VAL A 294 4.79 -8.92 -27.48
CA VAL A 294 3.40 -9.08 -27.09
C VAL A 294 2.86 -7.75 -26.58
N VAL A 295 1.79 -7.27 -27.21
CA VAL A 295 1.04 -6.11 -26.74
C VAL A 295 -0.18 -6.59 -25.95
N ILE A 296 -0.28 -6.16 -24.69
CA ILE A 296 -1.48 -6.33 -23.87
C ILE A 296 -2.20 -5.00 -23.74
N GLU A 297 -3.50 -4.99 -23.98
CA GLU A 297 -4.36 -3.82 -23.78
C GLU A 297 -5.52 -4.17 -22.86
N GLN A 298 -5.72 -3.37 -21.82
CA GLN A 298 -6.82 -3.49 -20.87
C GLN A 298 -7.88 -2.43 -21.13
N THR A 299 -9.14 -2.87 -21.23
CA THR A 299 -10.32 -2.01 -21.29
C THR A 299 -11.21 -2.31 -20.10
N THR A 300 -11.41 -1.31 -19.24
CA THR A 300 -12.21 -1.44 -18.01
C THR A 300 -12.58 -0.07 -17.44
N THR A 301 -13.61 -0.01 -16.59
CA THR A 301 -13.87 1.13 -15.69
C THR A 301 -13.53 0.79 -14.24
N TYR A 302 -12.75 -0.26 -14.00
CA TYR A 302 -12.28 -0.65 -12.69
C TYR A 302 -11.66 0.54 -11.92
N PRO A 303 -12.00 0.74 -10.63
CA PRO A 303 -12.81 -0.11 -9.75
C PRO A 303 -14.31 0.27 -9.68
N GLN A 304 -14.84 1.08 -10.60
CA GLN A 304 -16.30 1.32 -10.65
C GLN A 304 -17.04 0.02 -11.01
N SER A 305 -16.57 -0.65 -12.06
CA SER A 305 -17.02 -1.98 -12.49
C SER A 305 -15.98 -3.06 -12.18
N GLY A 306 -16.45 -4.30 -12.01
CA GLY A 306 -15.61 -5.49 -11.86
C GLY A 306 -15.23 -6.15 -13.19
N LEU A 307 -15.70 -5.62 -14.33
CA LEU A 307 -15.44 -6.17 -15.65
C LEU A 307 -14.12 -5.62 -16.23
N ILE A 308 -13.17 -6.52 -16.48
CA ILE A 308 -11.90 -6.25 -17.16
C ILE A 308 -11.86 -7.07 -18.45
N THR A 309 -11.58 -6.41 -19.57
CA THR A 309 -11.24 -7.06 -20.83
C THR A 309 -9.77 -6.83 -21.13
N LEU A 310 -9.04 -7.91 -21.42
CA LEU A 310 -7.68 -7.86 -21.93
C LEU A 310 -7.67 -8.34 -23.39
N SER A 311 -7.04 -7.60 -24.29
CA SER A 311 -6.61 -8.13 -25.59
C SER A 311 -5.14 -8.52 -25.52
N VAL A 312 -4.82 -9.68 -26.09
CA VAL A 312 -3.47 -10.25 -26.12
C VAL A 312 -3.02 -10.33 -27.57
N ASN A 313 -1.99 -9.58 -27.92
CA ASN A 313 -1.56 -9.40 -29.30
C ASN A 313 -0.07 -9.74 -29.47
N PRO A 314 0.28 -11.03 -29.56
CA PRO A 314 1.64 -11.43 -29.89
C PRO A 314 1.93 -11.19 -31.39
N THR A 315 3.16 -10.81 -31.72
CA THR A 315 3.59 -10.59 -33.12
C THR A 315 3.56 -11.89 -33.93
N THR A 316 3.91 -13.01 -33.31
CA THR A 316 3.74 -14.35 -33.87
C THR A 316 2.97 -15.24 -32.91
N GLU A 317 2.18 -16.19 -33.43
CA GLU A 317 1.46 -17.14 -32.57
C GLU A 317 2.45 -17.90 -31.69
N LYS A 318 2.25 -17.84 -30.36
CA LYS A 318 3.21 -18.40 -29.41
C LYS A 318 2.54 -18.90 -28.15
N GLN A 319 3.04 -20.02 -27.63
CA GLN A 319 2.64 -20.52 -26.32
C GLN A 319 3.33 -19.73 -25.21
N PHE A 320 2.54 -19.20 -24.29
CA PHE A 320 3.03 -18.65 -23.03
C PHE A 320 1.92 -18.62 -21.99
N THR A 321 2.30 -18.36 -20.73
CA THR A 321 1.36 -18.24 -19.61
C THR A 321 1.05 -16.78 -19.35
N LEU A 322 -0.24 -16.42 -19.41
CA LEU A 322 -0.76 -15.17 -18.86
C LEU A 322 -1.30 -15.45 -17.45
N ALA A 323 -0.78 -14.78 -16.44
CA ALA A 323 -1.18 -14.95 -15.05
C ALA A 323 -2.01 -13.75 -14.59
N LEU A 324 -3.30 -13.94 -14.31
CA LEU A 324 -4.18 -12.88 -13.82
C LEU A 324 -4.23 -12.90 -12.31
N ARG A 325 -3.93 -11.78 -11.63
CA ARG A 325 -4.17 -11.71 -10.18
C ARG A 325 -5.67 -11.78 -9.90
N ILE A 326 -6.10 -12.75 -9.09
CA ILE A 326 -7.45 -12.78 -8.55
C ILE A 326 -7.37 -12.19 -7.14
N PRO A 327 -7.89 -10.97 -6.90
CA PRO A 327 -7.79 -10.32 -5.60
C PRO A 327 -8.46 -11.15 -4.51
N SER A 328 -7.85 -11.20 -3.31
CA SER A 328 -8.38 -11.98 -2.18
C SER A 328 -9.77 -11.54 -1.71
N TRP A 329 -10.12 -10.28 -1.89
CA TRP A 329 -11.44 -9.75 -1.52
C TRP A 329 -12.58 -10.19 -2.47
N SER A 330 -12.25 -10.68 -3.66
CA SER A 330 -13.23 -11.01 -4.71
C SER A 330 -13.62 -12.48 -4.62
N LYS A 331 -14.69 -12.81 -3.88
CA LYS A 331 -15.08 -14.21 -3.61
C LYS A 331 -15.71 -14.91 -4.82
N GLN A 332 -16.45 -14.17 -5.65
CA GLN A 332 -17.12 -14.69 -6.84
C GLN A 332 -16.48 -14.11 -8.11
N CYS A 333 -15.54 -14.85 -8.71
CA CYS A 333 -14.82 -14.42 -9.91
C CYS A 333 -15.12 -15.32 -11.09
N THR A 334 -15.21 -14.74 -12.28
CA THR A 334 -15.22 -15.53 -13.52
C THR A 334 -14.10 -15.07 -14.45
N VAL A 335 -13.50 -16.03 -15.15
CA VAL A 335 -12.52 -15.79 -16.21
C VAL A 335 -13.01 -16.48 -17.47
N LYS A 336 -12.98 -15.80 -18.60
CA LYS A 336 -13.27 -16.36 -19.93
C LYS A 336 -12.13 -16.05 -20.88
N VAL A 337 -11.83 -16.98 -21.78
CA VAL A 337 -10.90 -16.74 -22.89
C VAL A 337 -11.63 -17.01 -24.20
N ASN A 338 -11.73 -16.00 -25.06
CA ASN A 338 -12.52 -16.03 -26.28
C ASN A 338 -13.98 -16.51 -26.04
N GLY A 339 -14.59 -16.05 -24.94
CA GLY A 339 -15.95 -16.43 -24.52
C GLY A 339 -16.05 -17.77 -23.80
N ILE A 340 -14.98 -18.56 -23.71
CA ILE A 340 -14.98 -19.89 -23.06
C ILE A 340 -14.61 -19.75 -21.57
N PRO A 341 -15.49 -20.11 -20.63
CA PRO A 341 -15.20 -20.07 -19.19
C PRO A 341 -13.98 -20.92 -18.80
N GLN A 342 -13.20 -20.41 -17.86
CA GLN A 342 -12.09 -21.12 -17.22
C GLN A 342 -12.54 -21.66 -15.85
N ASN A 343 -12.05 -22.84 -15.49
CA ASN A 343 -12.34 -23.48 -14.20
C ASN A 343 -11.29 -23.09 -13.14
N ASN A 344 -11.58 -23.35 -11.87
CA ASN A 344 -10.63 -23.19 -10.75
C ASN A 344 -10.06 -21.77 -10.61
N VAL A 345 -10.92 -20.76 -10.74
CA VAL A 345 -10.57 -19.37 -10.40
C VAL A 345 -10.61 -19.25 -8.87
N THR A 346 -9.46 -19.01 -8.25
CA THR A 346 -9.32 -18.99 -6.77
C THR A 346 -8.96 -17.59 -6.28
N PRO A 347 -9.75 -16.98 -5.36
CA PRO A 347 -9.40 -15.71 -4.74
C PRO A 347 -8.04 -15.75 -4.03
N GLY A 348 -7.27 -14.67 -4.10
CA GLY A 348 -5.95 -14.56 -3.47
C GLY A 348 -4.87 -15.38 -4.18
N SER A 349 -5.04 -15.68 -5.46
CA SER A 349 -4.10 -16.45 -6.28
C SER A 349 -3.85 -15.78 -7.63
N TYR A 350 -2.83 -16.22 -8.36
CA TYR A 350 -2.74 -15.95 -9.80
C TYR A 350 -3.44 -17.07 -10.57
N HIS A 351 -4.39 -16.71 -11.43
CA HIS A 351 -5.00 -17.62 -12.37
C HIS A 351 -4.15 -17.72 -13.64
N ASN A 352 -3.46 -18.85 -13.80
CA ASN A 352 -2.53 -19.08 -14.90
C ASN A 352 -3.24 -19.66 -16.13
N ILE A 353 -3.13 -18.97 -17.25
CA ILE A 353 -3.69 -19.36 -18.54
C ILE A 353 -2.53 -19.69 -19.49
N CYS A 354 -2.18 -20.97 -19.60
CA CYS A 354 -1.14 -21.44 -20.52
C CYS A 354 -1.76 -21.97 -21.81
N ARG A 355 -1.53 -21.27 -22.92
CA ARG A 355 -2.03 -21.64 -24.25
C ARG A 355 -1.20 -20.99 -25.35
N THR A 356 -1.44 -21.41 -26.59
CA THR A 356 -1.02 -20.65 -27.76
C THR A 356 -1.90 -19.41 -27.90
N TRP A 357 -1.29 -18.24 -27.86
CA TRP A 357 -1.93 -16.95 -28.06
C TRP A 357 -1.72 -16.50 -29.50
N LYS A 358 -2.76 -15.89 -30.08
CA LYS A 358 -2.71 -15.22 -31.38
C LYS A 358 -3.26 -13.81 -31.27
N GLN A 359 -2.95 -12.98 -32.26
CA GLN A 359 -3.43 -11.60 -32.30
C GLN A 359 -4.95 -11.52 -32.16
N GLY A 360 -5.42 -10.64 -31.28
CA GLY A 360 -6.84 -10.43 -31.02
C GLY A 360 -7.48 -11.44 -30.06
N ASP A 361 -6.73 -12.39 -29.49
CA ASP A 361 -7.25 -13.23 -28.41
C ASP A 361 -7.68 -12.33 -27.23
N LYS A 362 -8.84 -12.66 -26.65
CA LYS A 362 -9.49 -11.85 -25.62
C LYS A 362 -9.65 -12.63 -24.33
N VAL A 363 -9.33 -11.99 -23.22
CA VAL A 363 -9.57 -12.49 -21.87
C VAL A 363 -10.54 -11.56 -21.16
N GLU A 364 -11.58 -12.13 -20.54
CA GLU A 364 -12.55 -11.38 -19.75
C GLU A 364 -12.45 -11.86 -18.30
N LEU A 365 -12.26 -10.93 -17.38
CA LEU A 365 -12.27 -11.15 -15.94
C LEU A 365 -13.44 -10.35 -15.35
N GLU A 366 -14.28 -11.01 -14.57
CA GLU A 366 -15.35 -10.37 -13.81
C GLU A 366 -15.12 -10.60 -12.31
N LEU A 367 -14.94 -9.50 -11.57
CA LEU A 367 -14.68 -9.46 -10.14
C LEU A 367 -15.96 -9.13 -9.34
N ASP A 368 -16.05 -9.68 -8.13
CA ASP A 368 -17.15 -9.51 -7.19
C ASP A 368 -17.11 -8.12 -6.52
N MET A 369 -17.83 -7.17 -7.09
CA MET A 369 -17.88 -5.80 -6.60
C MET A 369 -19.02 -5.53 -5.62
N ARG A 370 -19.53 -6.55 -4.92
CA ARG A 370 -20.48 -6.33 -3.81
C ARG A 370 -19.81 -5.56 -2.68
N THR A 371 -20.58 -4.69 -2.00
CA THR A 371 -20.06 -3.89 -0.88
C THR A 371 -20.06 -4.74 0.37
N ARG A 372 -18.89 -4.96 0.95
CA ARG A 372 -18.70 -5.75 2.17
C ARG A 372 -18.79 -4.84 3.39
N LEU A 373 -19.44 -5.33 4.43
CA LEU A 373 -19.55 -4.65 5.72
C LEU A 373 -18.54 -5.24 6.70
N THR A 374 -17.78 -4.38 7.37
CA THR A 374 -16.88 -4.76 8.47
C THR A 374 -17.35 -4.10 9.75
N GLU A 375 -17.44 -4.87 10.84
CA GLU A 375 -17.72 -4.35 12.17
C GLU A 375 -16.49 -4.43 13.08
N LEU A 376 -16.25 -3.38 13.85
CA LEU A 376 -15.21 -3.35 14.88
C LEU A 376 -15.61 -2.36 15.96
N ASN A 377 -15.48 -2.72 17.25
CA ASN A 377 -15.71 -1.82 18.39
C ASN A 377 -17.01 -0.98 18.29
N HIS A 378 -18.14 -1.58 17.91
CA HIS A 378 -19.43 -0.90 17.67
C HIS A 378 -19.42 0.17 16.56
N MET A 379 -18.54 0.01 15.58
CA MET A 379 -18.49 0.82 14.36
C MET A 379 -18.64 -0.08 13.13
N ILE A 380 -19.16 0.49 12.05
CA ILE A 380 -19.32 -0.16 10.75
C ILE A 380 -18.46 0.56 9.71
N ALA A 381 -17.73 -0.18 8.89
CA ALA A 381 -17.09 0.33 7.68
C ALA A 381 -17.58 -0.46 6.46
N LEU A 382 -17.58 0.19 5.30
CA LEU A 382 -18.03 -0.39 4.04
C LEU A 382 -16.89 -0.36 3.01
N GLN A 383 -16.70 -1.47 2.31
CA GLN A 383 -15.68 -1.58 1.25
C GLN A 383 -16.28 -2.20 0.00
N ARG A 384 -16.04 -1.60 -1.16
CA ARG A 384 -16.49 -2.10 -2.46
C ARG A 384 -15.30 -2.32 -3.38
N GLY A 385 -15.07 -3.57 -3.79
CA GLY A 385 -13.80 -3.93 -4.44
C GLY A 385 -12.60 -3.60 -3.55
N PRO A 386 -11.54 -2.95 -4.04
CA PRO A 386 -10.41 -2.52 -3.21
C PRO A 386 -10.67 -1.18 -2.50
N VAL A 387 -11.85 -0.57 -2.65
CA VAL A 387 -12.11 0.81 -2.23
C VAL A 387 -12.91 0.85 -0.94
N THR A 388 -12.39 1.55 0.05
CA THR A 388 -13.08 1.92 1.28
C THR A 388 -14.03 3.08 1.00
N LEU A 389 -15.25 3.00 1.54
CA LEU A 389 -16.25 4.05 1.43
C LEU A 389 -16.26 4.92 2.69
N ALA A 390 -16.67 6.18 2.54
CA ALA A 390 -16.81 7.15 3.61
C ALA A 390 -18.06 8.01 3.42
N ARG A 391 -18.63 8.49 4.53
CA ARG A 391 -19.57 9.62 4.49
C ARG A 391 -18.82 10.92 4.32
N ASP A 392 -19.41 11.86 3.61
CA ASP A 392 -18.86 13.19 3.34
C ASP A 392 -19.97 14.25 3.42
N SER A 393 -19.73 15.32 4.16
CA SER A 393 -20.75 16.35 4.42
C SER A 393 -21.17 17.12 3.17
N ARG A 394 -20.43 17.04 2.05
CA ARG A 394 -20.82 17.65 0.76
C ARG A 394 -22.09 17.04 0.18
N PHE A 395 -22.49 15.83 0.59
CA PHE A 395 -23.77 15.25 0.17
C PHE A 395 -25.00 15.88 0.85
N ASN A 396 -24.80 16.65 1.92
CA ASN A 396 -25.86 17.41 2.61
C ASN A 396 -27.09 16.57 3.00
N ASP A 397 -26.84 15.35 3.47
CA ASP A 397 -27.84 14.33 3.82
C ASP A 397 -27.76 13.93 5.30
N GLY A 398 -27.43 14.90 6.16
CA GLY A 398 -27.33 14.74 7.61
C GLY A 398 -25.90 14.83 8.15
N ASP A 399 -25.75 14.56 9.45
CA ASP A 399 -24.44 14.55 10.11
C ASP A 399 -23.68 13.27 9.73
N VAL A 400 -22.41 13.41 9.35
CA VAL A 400 -21.53 12.26 9.06
C VAL A 400 -21.27 11.39 10.29
N ASP A 401 -21.51 11.95 11.48
CA ASP A 401 -21.38 11.28 12.77
C ASP A 401 -22.69 10.62 13.24
N GLU A 402 -23.77 10.76 12.48
CA GLU A 402 -25.05 10.11 12.80
C GLU A 402 -24.91 8.58 12.75
N CYS A 403 -25.33 7.89 13.81
CA CYS A 403 -25.28 6.44 13.87
C CYS A 403 -26.20 5.78 12.84
N CYS A 404 -25.83 4.58 12.40
CA CYS A 404 -26.54 3.82 11.39
C CYS A 404 -26.84 2.39 11.87
N TYR A 405 -27.99 1.84 11.46
CA TYR A 405 -28.30 0.41 11.59
C TYR A 405 -28.38 -0.24 10.21
N ILE A 406 -27.28 -0.86 9.80
CA ILE A 406 -27.12 -1.54 8.51
C ILE A 406 -27.02 -3.03 8.78
N VAL A 407 -27.84 -3.83 8.10
CA VAL A 407 -27.83 -5.29 8.22
C VAL A 407 -27.29 -5.86 6.92
N PRO A 408 -26.15 -6.58 6.94
CA PRO A 408 -25.66 -7.26 5.76
C PRO A 408 -26.50 -8.50 5.43
N ASP A 409 -26.38 -8.99 4.21
CA ASP A 409 -26.87 -10.31 3.80
C ASP A 409 -26.02 -11.45 4.39
N GLU A 410 -26.35 -12.69 4.04
CA GLU A 410 -25.68 -13.91 4.51
C GLU A 410 -24.19 -13.97 4.12
N ASP A 411 -23.78 -13.26 3.07
CA ASP A 411 -22.39 -13.17 2.60
C ASP A 411 -21.61 -12.03 3.27
N GLY A 412 -22.24 -11.27 4.18
CA GLY A 412 -21.66 -10.09 4.81
C GLY A 412 -21.67 -8.85 3.90
N CYS A 413 -22.51 -8.85 2.86
CA CYS A 413 -22.58 -7.78 1.87
C CYS A 413 -23.80 -6.87 2.09
N VAL A 414 -23.70 -5.63 1.63
CA VAL A 414 -24.75 -4.62 1.68
C VAL A 414 -24.98 -4.09 0.27
N ASN A 415 -26.25 -3.95 -0.11
CA ASN A 415 -26.60 -3.37 -1.39
C ASN A 415 -26.52 -1.84 -1.33
N VAL A 416 -25.58 -1.29 -2.11
CA VAL A 416 -25.48 0.15 -2.38
C VAL A 416 -25.74 0.40 -3.85
N THR A 417 -26.38 1.52 -4.18
CA THR A 417 -26.67 1.88 -5.57
C THR A 417 -25.69 2.97 -6.03
N PRO A 418 -24.91 2.76 -7.11
CA PRO A 418 -24.08 3.81 -7.68
C PRO A 418 -24.94 5.00 -8.13
N ILE A 419 -24.45 6.22 -7.88
CA ILE A 419 -25.09 7.47 -8.31
C ILE A 419 -24.08 8.36 -9.02
N ALA A 420 -24.55 9.45 -9.63
CA ALA A 420 -23.66 10.47 -10.18
C ALA A 420 -22.82 11.09 -9.04
N ALA A 421 -21.50 11.09 -9.21
CA ALA A 421 -20.60 11.67 -8.23
C ALA A 421 -20.61 13.21 -8.33
N PRO A 422 -20.64 13.94 -7.19
CA PRO A 422 -20.42 15.37 -7.18
C PRO A 422 -19.05 15.77 -7.75
N GLU A 423 -18.86 17.06 -8.03
CA GLU A 423 -17.54 17.60 -8.39
C GLU A 423 -16.50 17.22 -7.32
N SER A 424 -15.27 16.92 -7.75
CA SER A 424 -14.16 16.41 -6.92
C SER A 424 -14.39 15.04 -6.28
N VAL A 425 -15.47 14.32 -6.59
CA VAL A 425 -15.71 12.94 -6.13
C VAL A 425 -15.59 11.95 -7.28
N TRP A 426 -14.85 10.86 -7.09
CA TRP A 426 -14.63 9.86 -8.13
C TRP A 426 -15.77 8.84 -8.21
N MET A 427 -16.24 8.34 -7.07
CA MET A 427 -17.32 7.36 -6.97
C MET A 427 -18.28 7.74 -5.85
N ALA A 428 -19.58 7.65 -6.12
CA ALA A 428 -20.62 7.92 -5.16
C ALA A 428 -21.70 6.84 -5.19
N PHE A 429 -22.27 6.56 -4.02
CA PHE A 429 -23.27 5.52 -3.81
C PHE A 429 -24.33 6.01 -2.83
N GLN A 430 -25.54 5.49 -2.95
CA GLN A 430 -26.61 5.66 -1.98
C GLN A 430 -26.92 4.35 -1.26
N LEU A 431 -27.33 4.45 0.01
CA LEU A 431 -27.72 3.34 0.87
C LEU A 431 -28.97 3.73 1.68
N GLU A 432 -29.99 2.88 1.66
CA GLU A 432 -31.17 3.01 2.52
C GLU A 432 -30.90 2.35 3.88
N THR A 433 -30.88 3.15 4.95
CA THR A 433 -30.61 2.67 6.30
C THR A 433 -31.46 3.39 7.34
N ILE A 434 -31.54 2.86 8.55
CA ILE A 434 -32.05 3.61 9.70
C ILE A 434 -30.89 4.44 10.25
N THR A 435 -31.13 5.72 10.50
CA THR A 435 -30.14 6.62 11.12
C THR A 435 -30.65 7.21 12.44
N GLY A 436 -29.72 7.59 13.31
CA GLY A 436 -30.00 8.22 14.59
C GLY A 436 -30.50 7.26 15.67
N ALA A 437 -30.69 7.80 16.89
CA ALA A 437 -31.14 7.07 18.08
C ALA A 437 -32.62 7.29 18.42
N TYR A 438 -33.25 8.33 17.85
CA TYR A 438 -34.66 8.65 18.11
C TYR A 438 -35.58 7.80 17.25
N ARG A 439 -36.53 7.09 17.87
CA ARG A 439 -37.28 6.02 17.20
C ARG A 439 -38.79 6.04 17.47
N ASP A 440 -39.45 7.13 17.11
CA ASP A 440 -40.91 7.17 17.16
C ASP A 440 -41.57 6.61 15.89
N ASN A 441 -40.83 6.45 14.79
CA ASN A 441 -41.22 5.69 13.60
C ASN A 441 -39.95 5.18 12.88
N VAL A 442 -39.92 3.92 12.44
CA VAL A 442 -38.76 3.33 11.75
C VAL A 442 -38.74 3.80 10.29
N THR A 443 -38.42 5.07 10.07
CA THR A 443 -38.26 5.60 8.72
C THR A 443 -36.83 5.39 8.27
N LYS A 444 -36.63 4.55 7.25
CA LYS A 444 -35.35 4.47 6.55
C LYS A 444 -35.07 5.82 5.87
N ARG A 445 -33.81 6.23 5.86
CA ARG A 445 -33.31 7.39 5.13
C ARG A 445 -32.26 6.93 4.13
N THR A 446 -32.21 7.65 3.02
CA THR A 446 -31.09 7.58 2.08
C THR A 446 -29.90 8.30 2.69
N ILE A 447 -28.77 7.61 2.82
CA ILE A 447 -27.46 8.22 3.03
C ILE A 447 -26.60 8.01 1.79
N HIS A 448 -25.61 8.88 1.62
CA HIS A 448 -24.65 8.85 0.55
C HIS A 448 -23.25 8.55 1.07
N LEU A 449 -22.52 7.82 0.25
CA LEU A 449 -21.16 7.39 0.49
C LEU A 449 -20.33 7.74 -0.73
N CYS A 450 -19.06 8.08 -0.53
CA CYS A 450 -18.09 8.20 -1.61
C CYS A 450 -16.87 7.32 -1.34
N ASP A 451 -16.00 7.16 -2.33
CA ASP A 451 -14.68 6.59 -2.09
C ASP A 451 -13.89 7.43 -1.08
N PHE A 452 -13.17 6.77 -0.17
CA PHE A 452 -12.37 7.43 0.86
C PHE A 452 -11.33 8.37 0.25
N ALA A 453 -10.80 8.05 -0.93
CA ALA A 453 -9.87 8.91 -1.67
C ALA A 453 -10.44 10.30 -1.97
N SER A 454 -11.74 10.38 -2.25
CA SER A 454 -12.43 11.64 -2.52
C SER A 454 -12.90 12.37 -1.26
N ALA A 455 -13.12 11.67 -0.14
CA ALA A 455 -13.73 12.28 1.05
C ALA A 455 -12.89 13.41 1.68
N GLY A 456 -13.40 14.65 1.71
CA GLY A 456 -12.67 15.83 2.18
C GLY A 456 -11.44 16.23 1.36
N ASN A 457 -11.35 15.80 0.09
CA ASN A 457 -10.17 16.00 -0.76
C ASN A 457 -9.96 17.44 -1.27
N ASN A 458 -10.92 18.34 -1.09
CA ASN A 458 -10.77 19.78 -1.33
C ASN A 458 -10.06 20.52 -0.19
N TRP A 459 -9.85 19.83 0.95
CA TRP A 459 -9.17 20.32 2.16
C TRP A 459 -9.85 21.53 2.83
N ASP A 460 -11.14 21.76 2.56
CA ASP A 460 -11.94 22.71 3.35
C ASP A 460 -12.22 22.11 4.73
N LYS A 461 -11.82 22.80 5.80
CA LYS A 461 -12.02 22.36 7.19
C LYS A 461 -13.51 22.22 7.59
N LYS A 462 -14.41 22.84 6.82
CA LYS A 462 -15.87 22.71 6.99
C LYS A 462 -16.41 21.43 6.38
N VAL A 463 -15.72 20.83 5.41
CA VAL A 463 -16.09 19.55 4.83
C VAL A 463 -15.62 18.44 5.76
N ARG A 464 -16.58 17.77 6.39
CA ARG A 464 -16.35 16.68 7.34
C ARG A 464 -16.58 15.35 6.67
N TYR A 465 -15.76 14.36 6.99
CA TYR A 465 -15.96 12.99 6.52
C TYR A 465 -15.72 11.98 7.64
N ARG A 466 -16.19 10.75 7.44
CA ARG A 466 -15.99 9.63 8.36
C ARG A 466 -16.06 8.28 7.64
N VAL A 467 -15.08 7.42 7.91
CA VAL A 467 -15.01 6.04 7.38
C VAL A 467 -15.76 5.06 8.27
N TRP A 468 -15.41 5.04 9.57
CA TRP A 468 -16.06 4.20 10.56
C TRP A 468 -17.34 4.87 11.04
N LEU A 469 -18.50 4.36 10.64
CA LEU A 469 -19.82 4.87 11.02
C LEU A 469 -20.24 4.30 12.37
N PRO A 470 -20.78 5.10 13.31
CA PRO A 470 -21.27 4.57 14.58
C PRO A 470 -22.41 3.58 14.35
N LYS A 471 -22.31 2.38 14.90
CA LYS A 471 -23.39 1.38 14.83
C LYS A 471 -24.44 1.67 15.90
N THR A 472 -25.69 1.78 15.51
CA THR A 472 -26.80 1.84 16.47
C THR A 472 -26.95 0.49 17.16
N LEU A 473 -26.83 0.45 18.49
CA LEU A 473 -27.14 -0.74 19.27
C LEU A 473 -28.65 -1.00 19.25
N TYR A 474 -29.06 -2.16 18.73
CA TYR A 474 -30.48 -2.51 18.67
C TYR A 474 -30.81 -3.65 19.64
N ALA A 475 -30.91 -3.30 20.93
CA ALA A 475 -31.05 -4.24 22.05
C ALA A 475 -32.18 -5.29 21.92
N LYS A 476 -33.19 -5.08 21.07
CA LYS A 476 -34.26 -6.07 20.82
C LYS A 476 -33.84 -7.23 19.90
N HIS A 477 -32.78 -7.08 19.13
CA HIS A 477 -32.31 -8.06 18.14
C HIS A 477 -30.88 -8.54 18.40
N GLU A 478 -30.25 -8.09 19.49
CA GLU A 478 -28.97 -8.65 19.94
C GLU A 478 -29.19 -10.08 20.46
N PRO A 479 -28.33 -11.05 20.08
CA PRO A 479 -28.28 -12.32 20.76
C PRO A 479 -27.96 -12.08 22.24
N ARG A 480 -28.76 -12.69 23.13
CA ARG A 480 -28.58 -12.57 24.58
C ARG A 480 -27.41 -13.39 25.10
#